data_AF-A0A316VVB1-F1
#
_entry.id   AF-A0A316VVB1-F1
#
_cell.length_a   1.000
_cell.length_b   1.000
_cell.length_c   1.000
_cell.angle_alpha   90.00
_cell.angle_beta   90.00
_cell.angle_gamma   90.00
#
_symmetry.space_group_name_H-M   'P 1'
#
loop_
_entity.id
_entity.type
_entity.pdbx_description
1 polymer ?
#
loop_
_entity_poly.entity_id
_entity_poly.type
_entity_poly.pdbx_seq_one_letter_code
_entity_poly.pdbx_strand_id
1 'polypeptide(L)'
;MLQPLFVWLGLLAVTIQVSALEGQLHARQLGFTQPLPSKDDFYKPPAGFESKRPGEVLKSRKATIIGNGAFLADSWQVLYRTNTVLDEPDVTVTSILAPRKPSSPPKIVALGIPQDSGAFDCANSYAIRVGSISNAALTSQLFAPEIDAILSRGWYLTIPDFQLSNSSFIIGQTEAHGMIDGVRALLDFKQALPKSDGYTFQFTGYSGGGHAASWAAQELPAYAPELKSQLAGVVSGGIPVSPNNTLSLVNKSFFAGVAGAGVVGFYNAYPQVRQFAKEQGLPNVTHYLEQFKASDGCLINSVIRFPFLDIFSLAKTKGSTPSVEPFKSLLISNLLGAGSGLPNPYIVGVPQYIWHSQIDDVVPPNDALAYAQDQCKNGALIKYDGFAIDGHVQTGLATIPNAVVALQDFFDGKAPAECQFNKNVLPFDLKTTSNYFGAIVAAGLQAAQSKASTLFK
;
A
#
# COMPACT_ATOMS: atom_id res chain seq x y z
N MET A 1 -16.57 12.46 -29.08
CA MET A 1 -16.20 13.86 -28.76
C MET A 1 -15.60 14.05 -27.34
N LEU A 2 -15.32 12.99 -26.56
CA LEU A 2 -14.74 13.12 -25.21
C LEU A 2 -13.20 12.95 -25.14
N GLN A 3 -12.57 12.40 -26.19
CA GLN A 3 -11.10 12.22 -26.27
C GLN A 3 -10.23 13.47 -26.02
N PRO A 4 -10.57 14.69 -26.49
CA PRO A 4 -9.69 15.83 -26.27
C PRO A 4 -9.65 16.29 -24.81
N LEU A 5 -10.74 16.15 -24.05
CA LEU A 5 -10.78 16.57 -22.64
C LEU A 5 -9.87 15.69 -21.75
N PHE A 6 -9.77 14.39 -22.07
CA PHE A 6 -8.89 13.43 -21.40
C PHE A 6 -7.41 13.76 -21.60
N VAL A 7 -7.05 14.20 -22.80
CA VAL A 7 -5.68 14.63 -23.11
C VAL A 7 -5.33 15.90 -22.33
N TRP A 8 -6.24 16.87 -22.24
CA TRP A 8 -5.99 18.14 -21.54
C TRP A 8 -5.90 17.99 -20.02
N LEU A 9 -6.76 17.18 -19.39
CA LEU A 9 -6.69 16.94 -17.94
C LEU A 9 -5.53 16.02 -17.55
N GLY A 10 -5.22 15.03 -18.39
CA GLY A 10 -4.00 14.22 -18.25
C GLY A 10 -2.74 15.07 -18.37
N LEU A 11 -2.68 16.00 -19.32
CA LEU A 11 -1.58 16.97 -19.47
C LEU A 11 -1.45 17.92 -18.29
N LEU A 12 -2.55 18.32 -17.65
CA LEU A 12 -2.50 19.18 -16.46
C LEU A 12 -1.98 18.43 -15.22
N ALA A 13 -2.40 17.17 -15.03
CA ALA A 13 -1.85 16.31 -13.98
C ALA A 13 -0.36 16.00 -14.23
N VAL A 14 0.02 15.74 -15.49
CA VAL A 14 1.41 15.51 -15.90
C VAL A 14 2.27 16.75 -15.71
N THR A 15 1.79 17.97 -16.01
CA THR A 15 2.57 19.21 -15.81
C THR A 15 2.79 19.53 -14.33
N ILE A 16 1.82 19.24 -13.45
CA ILE A 16 2.00 19.33 -11.99
C ILE A 16 3.02 18.30 -11.49
N GLN A 17 2.99 17.08 -12.04
CA GLN A 17 3.94 16.00 -11.71
C GLN A 17 5.37 16.28 -12.18
N VAL A 18 5.56 16.88 -13.36
CA VAL A 18 6.89 17.30 -13.85
C VAL A 18 7.51 18.37 -12.95
N SER A 19 6.71 19.34 -12.50
CA SER A 19 7.16 20.38 -11.56
C SER A 19 7.56 19.79 -10.19
N ALA A 20 6.87 18.74 -9.74
CA ALA A 20 7.22 18.02 -8.50
C ALA A 20 8.51 17.19 -8.65
N LEU A 21 8.71 16.57 -9.81
CA LEU A 21 9.94 15.83 -10.15
C LEU A 21 11.16 16.77 -10.22
N GLU A 22 11.01 17.96 -10.81
CA GLU A 22 12.01 19.02 -10.80
C GLU A 22 12.34 19.48 -9.38
N GLY A 23 11.33 19.63 -8.51
CA GLY A 23 11.52 19.94 -7.09
C GLY A 23 12.30 18.87 -6.33
N GLN A 24 12.09 17.59 -6.62
CA GLN A 24 12.87 16.49 -6.03
C GLN A 24 14.34 16.50 -6.51
N LEU A 25 14.56 16.76 -7.80
CA LEU A 25 15.91 16.90 -8.35
C LEU A 25 16.65 18.09 -7.73
N HIS A 26 15.96 19.21 -7.52
CA HIS A 26 16.49 20.39 -6.83
C HIS A 26 16.82 20.09 -5.35
N ALA A 27 15.93 19.39 -4.63
CA ALA A 27 16.18 19.01 -3.23
C ALA A 27 17.39 18.06 -3.08
N ARG A 28 17.57 17.13 -4.03
CA ARG A 28 18.77 16.28 -4.12
C ARG A 28 20.03 17.10 -4.38
N GLN A 29 19.97 18.09 -5.27
CA GLN A 29 21.10 19.00 -5.56
C GLN A 29 21.49 19.88 -4.36
N LEU A 30 20.53 20.24 -3.50
CA LEU A 30 20.76 21.06 -2.30
C LEU A 30 21.26 20.28 -1.08
N GLY A 31 21.53 18.97 -1.20
CA GLY A 31 22.11 18.18 -0.10
C GLY A 31 21.15 17.85 1.05
N PHE A 32 19.83 17.97 0.86
CA PHE A 32 18.82 17.54 1.83
C PHE A 32 18.57 16.02 1.83
N THR A 33 19.57 15.22 1.43
CA THR A 33 19.43 13.77 1.32
C THR A 33 19.65 13.11 2.69
N GLN A 34 18.67 12.34 3.14
CA GLN A 34 18.88 11.43 4.27
C GLN A 34 19.47 10.11 3.78
N PRO A 35 20.26 9.41 4.61
CA PRO A 35 20.74 8.07 4.26
C PRO A 35 19.57 7.14 3.91
N LEU A 36 19.83 6.18 3.02
CA LEU A 36 18.88 5.11 2.72
C LEU A 36 18.50 4.36 4.02
N PRO A 37 17.31 3.75 4.11
CA PRO A 37 16.89 2.98 5.28
C PRO A 37 17.94 2.00 5.82
N SER A 38 18.63 1.27 4.93
CA SER A 38 19.70 0.33 5.27
C SER A 38 20.95 0.97 5.89
N LYS A 39 21.08 2.30 5.80
CA LYS A 39 22.20 3.11 6.30
C LYS A 39 21.77 4.14 7.35
N ASP A 40 20.51 4.11 7.78
CA ASP A 40 19.93 5.10 8.68
C ASP A 40 19.61 4.47 10.04
N ASP A 41 20.26 4.96 11.10
CA ASP A 41 20.05 4.47 12.47
C ASP A 41 18.62 4.69 12.97
N PHE A 42 17.83 5.57 12.33
CA PHE A 42 16.41 5.71 12.65
C PHE A 42 15.66 4.38 12.50
N TYR A 43 15.98 3.59 11.49
CA TYR A 43 15.30 2.32 11.16
C TYR A 43 15.74 1.14 12.05
N LYS A 44 16.80 1.29 12.85
CA LYS A 44 17.23 0.24 13.78
C LYS A 44 16.39 0.26 15.06
N PRO A 45 15.91 -0.86 15.59
CA PRO A 45 15.19 -0.86 16.86
C PRO A 45 16.08 -0.41 18.04
N PRO A 46 15.55 0.32 19.04
CA PRO A 46 16.24 0.53 20.30
C PRO A 46 16.27 -0.76 21.14
N ALA A 47 17.18 -0.85 22.11
CA ALA A 47 17.23 -2.01 23.02
C ALA A 47 15.92 -2.18 23.81
N GLY A 48 15.45 -3.43 23.93
CA GLY A 48 14.24 -3.78 24.68
C GLY A 48 12.93 -3.51 23.94
N PHE A 49 12.98 -3.18 22.64
CA PHE A 49 11.78 -2.99 21.82
C PHE A 49 10.88 -4.23 21.79
N GLU A 50 11.47 -5.42 21.95
CA GLU A 50 10.79 -6.71 21.87
C GLU A 50 9.69 -6.83 22.94
N SER A 51 9.92 -6.20 24.10
CA SER A 51 8.99 -6.16 25.23
C SER A 51 7.87 -5.12 25.10
N LYS A 52 7.93 -4.26 24.09
CA LYS A 52 6.91 -3.22 23.85
C LYS A 52 5.68 -3.82 23.19
N ARG A 53 4.53 -3.17 23.37
CA ARG A 53 3.28 -3.64 22.74
C ARG A 53 3.26 -3.32 21.25
N PRO A 54 2.59 -4.12 20.40
CA PRO A 54 2.43 -3.78 18.99
C PRO A 54 1.74 -2.41 18.86
N GLY A 55 2.23 -1.61 17.91
CA GLY A 55 1.85 -0.21 17.71
C GLY A 55 2.55 0.81 18.62
N GLU A 56 3.35 0.39 19.61
CA GLU A 56 4.04 1.35 20.49
C GLU A 56 5.08 2.16 19.72
N VAL A 57 5.03 3.48 19.88
CA VAL A 57 5.98 4.42 19.27
C VAL A 57 7.34 4.32 19.95
N LEU A 58 8.38 4.02 19.18
CA LEU A 58 9.76 3.83 19.66
C LEU A 58 10.64 5.05 19.35
N LYS A 59 10.49 5.61 18.15
CA LYS A 59 11.19 6.83 17.71
C LYS A 59 10.27 7.65 16.81
N SER A 60 10.51 8.95 16.76
CA SER A 60 9.89 9.82 15.76
C SER A 60 10.85 10.88 15.28
N ARG A 61 10.66 11.33 14.04
CA ARG A 61 11.34 12.52 13.50
C ARG A 61 10.41 13.23 12.53
N LYS A 62 10.56 14.56 12.44
CA LYS A 62 9.85 15.35 11.43
C LYS A 62 10.27 14.91 10.02
N ALA A 63 9.32 14.94 9.11
CA ALA A 63 9.54 14.63 7.70
C ALA A 63 8.80 15.63 6.81
N THR A 64 9.24 15.72 5.56
CA THR A 64 8.55 16.46 4.51
C THR A 64 8.21 15.48 3.40
N ILE A 65 6.93 15.38 3.07
CA ILE A 65 6.37 14.40 2.14
C ILE A 65 6.09 15.07 0.79
N ILE A 66 6.15 14.29 -0.28
CA ILE A 66 5.82 14.67 -1.66
C ILE A 66 4.40 15.24 -1.84
N GLY A 67 4.13 15.79 -3.03
CA GLY A 67 2.85 16.43 -3.34
C GLY A 67 2.70 17.78 -2.65
N ASN A 68 1.46 18.15 -2.33
CA ASN A 68 1.17 19.31 -1.49
C ASN A 68 1.25 18.99 0.01
N GLY A 69 1.65 17.75 0.38
CA GLY A 69 1.71 17.27 1.76
C GLY A 69 2.42 18.23 2.73
N ALA A 70 3.55 18.81 2.32
CA ALA A 70 4.28 19.80 3.13
C ALA A 70 3.44 21.04 3.53
N PHE A 71 2.52 21.45 2.66
CA PHE A 71 1.66 22.60 2.88
C PHE A 71 0.33 22.23 3.55
N LEU A 72 -0.16 21.01 3.34
CA LEU A 72 -1.45 20.52 3.84
C LEU A 72 -1.37 19.86 5.22
N ALA A 73 -0.20 19.35 5.60
CA ALA A 73 -0.03 18.59 6.84
C ALA A 73 1.29 18.90 7.54
N ASP A 74 1.32 18.63 8.84
CA ASP A 74 2.56 18.33 9.54
C ASP A 74 2.82 16.83 9.40
N SER A 75 4.08 16.46 9.17
CA SER A 75 4.43 15.07 8.88
C SER A 75 5.60 14.57 9.72
N TRP A 76 5.55 13.28 10.04
CA TRP A 76 6.57 12.58 10.81
C TRP A 76 6.79 11.20 10.25
N GLN A 77 8.03 10.72 10.32
CA GLN A 77 8.30 9.28 10.34
C GLN A 77 8.29 8.81 11.78
N VAL A 78 7.65 7.67 12.01
CA VAL A 78 7.50 7.06 13.34
C VAL A 78 7.90 5.60 13.25
N LEU A 79 8.95 5.21 13.98
CA LEU A 79 9.33 3.82 14.17
C LEU A 79 8.44 3.24 15.27
N TYR A 80 7.77 2.12 14.99
CA TYR A 80 6.89 1.45 15.94
C TYR A 80 7.14 -0.05 15.98
N ARG A 81 6.78 -0.68 17.11
CA ARG A 81 6.88 -2.12 17.33
C ARG A 81 5.73 -2.84 16.63
N THR A 82 5.98 -4.00 16.02
CA THR A 82 4.96 -4.88 15.40
C THR A 82 5.42 -6.35 15.47
N ASN A 83 4.77 -7.26 14.74
CA ASN A 83 5.14 -8.68 14.68
C ASN A 83 5.26 -9.17 13.23
N THR A 84 6.18 -10.11 13.00
CA THR A 84 6.24 -10.86 11.75
C THR A 84 5.05 -11.84 11.62
N VAL A 85 4.92 -12.49 10.46
CA VAL A 85 3.98 -13.61 10.26
C VAL A 85 4.19 -14.79 11.22
N LEU A 86 5.36 -14.91 11.84
CA LEU A 86 5.65 -15.95 12.84
C LEU A 86 5.39 -15.50 14.28
N ASP A 87 4.72 -14.35 14.44
CA ASP A 87 4.47 -13.66 15.72
C ASP A 87 5.74 -13.22 16.47
N GLU A 88 6.89 -13.18 15.78
CA GLU A 88 8.15 -12.70 16.35
C GLU A 88 8.14 -11.15 16.41
N PRO A 89 8.66 -10.51 17.48
CA PRO A 89 8.75 -9.06 17.55
C PRO A 89 9.59 -8.48 16.41
N ASP A 90 9.06 -7.44 15.77
CA ASP A 90 9.75 -6.67 14.73
C ASP A 90 9.49 -5.16 14.93
N VAL A 91 10.15 -4.33 14.12
CA VAL A 91 9.84 -2.91 14.00
C VAL A 91 9.62 -2.54 12.56
N THR A 92 8.82 -1.50 12.35
CA THR A 92 8.74 -0.86 11.04
C THR A 92 8.45 0.63 11.20
N VAL A 93 8.44 1.37 10.10
CA VAL A 93 8.21 2.82 10.10
C VAL A 93 6.87 3.11 9.43
N THR A 94 6.12 4.07 9.98
CA THR A 94 5.00 4.70 9.29
C THR A 94 5.27 6.18 9.10
N SER A 95 4.79 6.72 7.98
CA SER A 95 4.66 8.17 7.84
C SER A 95 3.28 8.61 8.31
N ILE A 96 3.25 9.40 9.38
CA ILE A 96 2.03 9.99 9.92
C ILE A 96 1.93 11.43 9.42
N LEU A 97 0.80 11.77 8.80
CA LEU A 97 0.49 13.10 8.31
C LEU A 97 -0.76 13.61 9.04
N ALA A 98 -0.58 14.66 9.84
CA ALA A 98 -1.65 15.37 10.52
C ALA A 98 -2.07 16.58 9.68
N PRO A 99 -3.29 16.62 9.15
CA PRO A 99 -3.75 17.73 8.33
C PRO A 99 -3.81 19.03 9.15
N ARG A 100 -3.43 20.16 8.54
CA ARG A 100 -3.47 21.48 9.19
C ARG A 100 -4.88 21.95 9.51
N LYS A 101 -5.88 21.39 8.82
CA LYS A 101 -7.32 21.64 9.05
C LYS A 101 -8.01 20.30 9.32
N PRO A 102 -7.82 19.70 10.51
CA PRO A 102 -8.31 18.35 10.78
C PRO A 102 -9.84 18.31 10.89
N SER A 103 -10.44 17.19 10.48
CA SER A 103 -11.85 16.89 10.71
C SER A 103 -12.10 16.60 12.19
N SER A 104 -13.33 16.84 12.65
CA SER A 104 -13.79 16.47 13.99
C SER A 104 -15.13 15.71 13.91
N PRO A 105 -15.25 14.50 14.49
CA PRO A 105 -14.16 13.72 15.09
C PRO A 105 -13.07 13.35 14.06
N PRO A 106 -11.86 12.96 14.51
CA PRO A 106 -10.79 12.49 13.65
C PRO A 106 -11.23 11.34 12.72
N LYS A 107 -10.98 11.52 11.43
CA LYS A 107 -11.09 10.48 10.39
C LYS A 107 -9.66 10.10 9.97
N ILE A 108 -9.33 8.81 10.05
CA ILE A 108 -7.96 8.30 9.80
C ILE A 108 -7.98 7.36 8.60
N VAL A 109 -7.07 7.55 7.65
CA VAL A 109 -6.86 6.62 6.55
C VAL A 109 -5.51 5.92 6.74
N ALA A 110 -5.50 4.60 6.68
CA ALA A 110 -4.30 3.78 6.57
C ALA A 110 -4.11 3.39 5.10
N LEU A 111 -3.16 4.04 4.43
CA LEU A 111 -2.92 3.91 2.99
C LEU A 111 -1.74 2.97 2.72
N GLY A 112 -2.03 1.85 2.06
CA GLY A 112 -1.03 0.96 1.50
C GLY A 112 -0.61 1.43 0.11
N ILE A 113 0.60 2.00 0.00
CA ILE A 113 1.27 2.22 -1.31
C ILE A 113 2.00 0.92 -1.70
N PRO A 114 1.85 0.41 -2.94
CA PRO A 114 2.50 -0.83 -3.38
C PRO A 114 4.03 -0.67 -3.40
N GLN A 115 4.69 -1.16 -2.35
CA GLN A 115 6.15 -1.23 -2.27
C GLN A 115 6.69 -2.34 -3.21
N ASP A 116 5.98 -3.48 -3.24
CA ASP A 116 6.17 -4.60 -4.16
C ASP A 116 7.64 -4.98 -4.39
N SER A 117 8.39 -5.11 -3.29
CA SER A 117 9.83 -5.28 -3.33
C SER A 117 10.36 -6.08 -2.15
N GLY A 118 11.33 -6.95 -2.42
CA GLY A 118 12.10 -7.66 -1.38
C GLY A 118 13.24 -6.83 -0.76
N ALA A 119 13.38 -5.55 -1.13
CA ALA A 119 14.47 -4.70 -0.72
C ALA A 119 14.04 -3.64 0.31
N PHE A 120 14.85 -3.49 1.36
CA PHE A 120 14.53 -2.59 2.50
C PHE A 120 14.57 -1.10 2.12
N ASP A 121 15.45 -0.73 1.19
CA ASP A 121 15.60 0.66 0.73
C ASP A 121 14.43 1.15 -0.15
N CYS A 122 13.45 0.28 -0.43
CA CYS A 122 12.21 0.60 -1.14
C CYS A 122 11.07 0.96 -0.20
N ALA A 123 11.29 0.96 1.11
CA ALA A 123 10.33 1.31 2.15
C ALA A 123 9.56 2.60 1.82
N ASN A 124 8.23 2.53 1.87
CA ASN A 124 7.32 3.64 1.57
C ASN A 124 7.66 4.90 2.35
N SER A 125 7.91 4.78 3.65
CA SER A 125 8.23 5.87 4.57
C SER A 125 9.41 6.72 4.09
N TYR A 126 10.37 6.10 3.40
CA TYR A 126 11.51 6.79 2.81
C TYR A 126 11.21 7.29 1.39
N ALA A 127 10.55 6.47 0.58
CA ALA A 127 10.25 6.75 -0.82
C ALA A 127 9.33 7.97 -1.01
N ILE A 128 8.37 8.18 -0.10
CA ILE A 128 7.43 9.31 -0.15
C ILE A 128 8.03 10.66 0.28
N ARG A 129 9.31 10.71 0.67
CA ARG A 129 9.92 11.95 1.15
C ARG A 129 10.34 12.86 0.00
N VAL A 130 10.23 14.17 0.21
CA VAL A 130 10.88 15.15 -0.66
C VAL A 130 12.39 14.89 -0.63
N GLY A 131 13.01 14.80 -1.82
CA GLY A 131 14.45 14.54 -1.96
C GLY A 131 14.86 13.09 -1.71
N SER A 132 13.91 12.14 -1.59
CA SER A 132 14.23 10.71 -1.48
C SER A 132 15.15 10.26 -2.61
N ILE A 133 16.21 9.50 -2.30
CA ILE A 133 17.12 8.91 -3.29
C ILE A 133 16.79 7.44 -3.61
N SER A 134 15.67 6.92 -3.10
CA SER A 134 15.24 5.55 -3.37
C SER A 134 14.73 5.40 -4.80
N ASN A 135 14.94 4.20 -5.36
CA ASN A 135 14.35 3.81 -6.65
C ASN A 135 12.82 3.64 -6.56
N ALA A 136 12.23 3.57 -5.35
CA ALA A 136 10.78 3.55 -5.14
C ALA A 136 10.12 4.95 -5.17
N ALA A 137 10.92 6.04 -5.26
CA ALA A 137 10.40 7.40 -5.21
C ALA A 137 9.40 7.71 -6.34
N LEU A 138 9.62 7.18 -7.55
CA LEU A 138 8.70 7.37 -8.67
C LEU A 138 7.36 6.67 -8.43
N THR A 139 7.37 5.43 -7.93
CA THR A 139 6.13 4.71 -7.55
C THR A 139 5.35 5.52 -6.52
N SER A 140 6.01 6.00 -5.46
CA SER A 140 5.39 6.84 -4.43
C SER A 140 4.79 8.13 -5.00
N GLN A 141 5.45 8.76 -5.99
CA GLN A 141 4.99 9.99 -6.62
C GLN A 141 3.66 9.85 -7.36
N LEU A 142 3.34 8.65 -7.86
CA LEU A 142 2.06 8.38 -8.52
C LEU A 142 0.86 8.46 -7.55
N PHE A 143 1.09 8.27 -6.25
CA PHE A 143 0.06 8.32 -5.20
C PHE A 143 -0.06 9.68 -4.52
N ALA A 144 0.77 10.67 -4.88
CA ALA A 144 0.69 12.02 -4.32
C ALA A 144 -0.71 12.68 -4.48
N PRO A 145 -1.44 12.52 -5.61
CA PRO A 145 -2.79 13.06 -5.73
C PRO A 145 -3.79 12.47 -4.73
N GLU A 146 -3.67 11.17 -4.40
CA GLU A 146 -4.51 10.51 -3.40
C GLU A 146 -4.22 11.06 -1.99
N ILE A 147 -2.93 11.18 -1.65
CA ILE A 147 -2.47 11.79 -0.39
C ILE A 147 -3.03 13.21 -0.26
N ASP A 148 -2.88 14.04 -1.29
CA ASP A 148 -3.36 15.43 -1.29
C ASP A 148 -4.89 15.50 -1.13
N ALA A 149 -5.62 14.60 -1.79
CA ALA A 149 -7.09 14.54 -1.71
C ALA A 149 -7.59 14.08 -0.32
N ILE A 150 -6.87 13.18 0.36
CA ILE A 150 -7.16 12.77 1.73
C ILE A 150 -6.90 13.94 2.69
N LEU A 151 -5.73 14.57 2.59
CA LEU A 151 -5.34 15.65 3.50
C LEU A 151 -6.22 16.90 3.35
N SER A 152 -6.64 17.23 2.13
CA SER A 152 -7.49 18.41 1.89
C SER A 152 -8.89 18.29 2.47
N ARG A 153 -9.33 17.06 2.81
CA ARG A 153 -10.57 16.75 3.54
C ARG A 153 -10.40 16.80 5.06
N GLY A 154 -9.20 17.10 5.54
CA GLY A 154 -8.90 17.13 6.97
C GLY A 154 -8.75 15.72 7.58
N TRP A 155 -8.52 14.69 6.77
CA TRP A 155 -8.32 13.34 7.28
C TRP A 155 -6.85 13.09 7.62
N TYR A 156 -6.61 12.43 8.74
CA TYR A 156 -5.30 11.96 9.15
C TYR A 156 -4.87 10.79 8.26
N LEU A 157 -3.58 10.68 8.01
CA LEU A 157 -3.04 9.62 7.17
C LEU A 157 -1.89 8.91 7.88
N THR A 158 -1.91 7.58 7.87
CA THR A 158 -0.78 6.71 8.21
C THR A 158 -0.40 5.92 6.96
N ILE A 159 0.86 6.00 6.56
CA ILE A 159 1.42 5.28 5.41
C ILE A 159 2.53 4.36 5.94
N PRO A 160 2.18 3.13 6.35
CA PRO A 160 3.12 2.20 6.94
C PRO A 160 4.00 1.50 5.90
N ASP A 161 5.22 1.19 6.29
CA ASP A 161 6.08 0.20 5.65
C ASP A 161 5.57 -1.20 6.02
N PHE A 162 4.42 -1.57 5.45
CA PHE A 162 3.68 -2.77 5.83
C PHE A 162 4.42 -4.08 5.50
N GLN A 163 5.48 -4.05 4.69
CA GLN A 163 6.35 -5.21 4.45
C GLN A 163 7.44 -5.39 5.53
N LEU A 164 7.42 -4.56 6.57
CA LEU A 164 8.26 -4.59 7.77
C LEU A 164 9.78 -4.45 7.51
N SER A 165 10.61 -4.73 8.52
CA SER A 165 12.06 -4.49 8.48
C SER A 165 12.81 -5.36 7.47
N ASN A 166 12.20 -6.46 7.04
CA ASN A 166 12.80 -7.42 6.12
C ASN A 166 12.20 -7.36 4.70
N SER A 167 11.28 -6.43 4.42
CA SER A 167 10.60 -6.31 3.12
C SER A 167 9.99 -7.64 2.66
N SER A 168 9.17 -8.24 3.50
CA SER A 168 8.44 -9.48 3.21
C SER A 168 7.19 -9.21 2.37
N PHE A 169 7.40 -8.83 1.11
CA PHE A 169 6.34 -8.61 0.12
C PHE A 169 5.42 -9.83 -0.02
N ILE A 170 4.11 -9.56 -0.15
CA ILE A 170 3.00 -10.48 -0.45
C ILE A 170 2.72 -11.49 0.67
N ILE A 171 3.19 -11.21 1.88
CA ILE A 171 2.93 -12.03 3.07
C ILE A 171 1.77 -11.43 3.86
N GLY A 172 0.58 -11.99 3.70
CA GLY A 172 -0.68 -11.40 4.14
C GLY A 172 -0.71 -10.94 5.60
N GLN A 173 -0.34 -11.83 6.53
CA GLN A 173 -0.34 -11.52 7.97
C GLN A 173 0.73 -10.48 8.35
N THR A 174 1.92 -10.53 7.73
CA THR A 174 2.96 -9.50 7.90
C THR A 174 2.42 -8.12 7.51
N GLU A 175 1.79 -8.04 6.33
CA GLU A 175 1.24 -6.78 5.82
C GLU A 175 0.08 -6.28 6.67
N ALA A 176 -0.78 -7.18 7.15
CA ALA A 176 -1.86 -6.86 8.08
C ALA A 176 -1.33 -6.25 9.38
N HIS A 177 -0.35 -6.89 10.04
CA HIS A 177 0.24 -6.38 11.28
C HIS A 177 0.84 -5.00 11.08
N GLY A 178 1.61 -4.81 10.01
CA GLY A 178 2.18 -3.51 9.65
C GLY A 178 1.11 -2.43 9.49
N MET A 179 0.05 -2.71 8.74
CA MET A 179 -1.07 -1.77 8.54
C MET A 179 -1.82 -1.43 9.83
N ILE A 180 -2.20 -2.46 10.61
CA ILE A 180 -2.98 -2.31 11.84
C ILE A 180 -2.17 -1.57 12.92
N ASP A 181 -0.91 -1.96 13.13
CA ASP A 181 -0.04 -1.33 14.11
C ASP A 181 0.37 0.09 13.68
N GLY A 182 0.36 0.39 12.38
CA GLY A 182 0.49 1.76 11.87
C GLY A 182 -0.67 2.67 12.27
N VAL A 183 -1.89 2.12 12.44
CA VAL A 183 -3.03 2.84 13.03
C VAL A 183 -2.82 3.01 14.53
N ARG A 184 -2.43 1.96 15.27
CA ARG A 184 -2.10 2.06 16.70
C ARG A 184 -1.03 3.13 16.97
N ALA A 185 0.04 3.13 16.18
CA ALA A 185 1.12 4.11 16.29
C ALA A 185 0.62 5.54 16.08
N LEU A 186 -0.26 5.78 15.11
CA LEU A 186 -0.88 7.10 14.92
C LEU A 186 -1.72 7.51 16.13
N LEU A 187 -2.55 6.61 16.65
CA LEU A 187 -3.41 6.88 17.81
C LEU A 187 -2.61 7.19 19.09
N ASP A 188 -1.46 6.54 19.25
CA ASP A 188 -0.54 6.78 20.36
C ASP A 188 0.29 8.05 20.20
N PHE A 189 0.52 8.50 18.97
CA PHE A 189 1.40 9.62 18.68
C PHE A 189 0.74 10.99 18.88
N LYS A 190 0.78 11.47 20.14
CA LYS A 190 0.11 12.73 20.57
C LYS A 190 0.60 14.02 19.90
N GLN A 191 1.76 14.00 19.24
CA GLN A 191 2.22 15.14 18.45
C GLN A 191 1.41 15.32 17.17
N ALA A 192 0.90 14.22 16.59
CA ALA A 192 0.07 14.25 15.40
C ALA A 192 -1.42 14.29 15.76
N LEU A 193 -1.86 13.43 16.68
CA LEU A 193 -3.26 13.31 17.07
C LEU A 193 -3.46 13.69 18.55
N PRO A 194 -3.93 14.92 18.85
CA PRO A 194 -4.33 15.30 20.20
C PRO A 194 -5.43 14.40 20.75
N LYS A 195 -5.64 14.42 22.07
CA LYS A 195 -6.72 13.66 22.71
C LYS A 195 -8.07 14.02 22.07
N SER A 196 -8.84 13.01 21.67
CA SER A 196 -10.15 13.11 21.04
C SER A 196 -11.13 12.19 21.75
N ASP A 197 -12.42 12.54 21.73
CA ASP A 197 -13.51 11.75 22.33
C ASP A 197 -13.96 10.57 21.43
N GLY A 198 -13.36 10.43 20.25
CA GLY A 198 -13.58 9.32 19.32
C GLY A 198 -12.71 9.45 18.08
N TYR A 199 -12.73 8.41 17.22
CA TYR A 199 -12.12 8.43 15.89
C TYR A 199 -12.79 7.34 15.05
N THR A 200 -12.74 7.48 13.73
CA THR A 200 -12.99 6.37 12.82
C THR A 200 -11.82 6.21 11.87
N PHE A 201 -11.61 5.00 11.37
CA PHE A 201 -10.55 4.76 10.40
C PHE A 201 -10.97 3.82 9.28
N GLN A 202 -10.21 3.85 8.18
CA GLN A 202 -10.39 2.98 7.03
C GLN A 202 -9.03 2.49 6.52
N PHE A 203 -9.02 1.28 5.96
CA PHE A 203 -7.89 0.77 5.20
C PHE A 203 -8.11 1.01 3.71
N THR A 204 -7.06 1.43 3.00
CA THR A 204 -7.12 1.59 1.56
C THR A 204 -5.81 1.27 0.87
N GLY A 205 -5.89 0.85 -0.39
CA GLY A 205 -4.72 0.64 -1.23
C GLY A 205 -5.07 0.04 -2.59
N TYR A 206 -4.11 0.07 -3.50
CA TYR A 206 -4.21 -0.51 -4.84
C TYR A 206 -3.07 -1.49 -5.09
N SER A 207 -3.31 -2.53 -5.90
CA SER A 207 -2.30 -3.56 -6.22
C SER A 207 -1.80 -4.27 -4.96
N GLY A 208 -0.49 -4.39 -4.72
CA GLY A 208 0.07 -4.88 -3.46
C GLY A 208 -0.39 -4.09 -2.22
N GLY A 209 -0.69 -2.79 -2.36
CA GLY A 209 -1.34 -2.02 -1.30
C GLY A 209 -2.79 -2.42 -1.03
N GLY A 210 -3.50 -2.89 -2.07
CA GLY A 210 -4.84 -3.45 -1.96
C GLY A 210 -4.83 -4.78 -1.22
N HIS A 211 -3.83 -5.63 -1.47
CA HIS A 211 -3.58 -6.84 -0.68
C HIS A 211 -3.40 -6.53 0.80
N ALA A 212 -2.49 -5.60 1.13
CA ALA A 212 -2.24 -5.18 2.51
C ALA A 212 -3.50 -4.65 3.19
N ALA A 213 -4.29 -3.81 2.51
CA ALA A 213 -5.54 -3.25 3.05
C ALA A 213 -6.60 -4.33 3.31
N SER A 214 -6.79 -5.27 2.38
CA SER A 214 -7.75 -6.37 2.55
C SER A 214 -7.31 -7.35 3.64
N TRP A 215 -6.03 -7.70 3.73
CA TRP A 215 -5.50 -8.53 4.82
C TRP A 215 -5.57 -7.84 6.18
N ALA A 216 -5.31 -6.53 6.25
CA ALA A 216 -5.48 -5.78 7.49
C ALA A 216 -6.92 -5.86 8.00
N ALA A 217 -7.91 -5.71 7.13
CA ALA A 217 -9.31 -5.88 7.52
C ALA A 217 -9.67 -7.32 7.93
N GLN A 218 -9.01 -8.31 7.32
CA GLN A 218 -9.17 -9.71 7.66
C GLN A 218 -8.63 -10.05 9.05
N GLU A 219 -7.42 -9.61 9.38
CA GLU A 219 -6.78 -9.94 10.65
C GLU A 219 -7.25 -9.06 11.81
N LEU A 220 -7.83 -7.88 11.54
CA LEU A 220 -8.14 -6.87 12.55
C LEU A 220 -8.90 -7.42 13.77
N PRO A 221 -9.99 -8.21 13.65
CA PRO A 221 -10.74 -8.63 14.83
C PRO A 221 -9.99 -9.60 15.74
N ALA A 222 -9.03 -10.36 15.20
CA ALA A 222 -8.20 -11.28 15.97
C ALA A 222 -6.96 -10.57 16.54
N TYR A 223 -6.30 -9.73 15.73
CA TYR A 223 -5.02 -9.10 16.07
C TYR A 223 -5.16 -7.79 16.86
N ALA A 224 -6.20 -7.01 16.58
CA ALA A 224 -6.48 -5.73 17.24
C ALA A 224 -7.99 -5.53 17.50
N PRO A 225 -8.60 -6.40 18.34
CA PRO A 225 -10.03 -6.34 18.63
C PRO A 225 -10.50 -5.00 19.21
N GLU A 226 -9.61 -4.23 19.84
CA GLU A 226 -9.90 -2.91 20.39
C GLU A 226 -10.16 -1.84 19.30
N LEU A 227 -9.71 -2.08 18.06
CA LEU A 227 -9.90 -1.16 16.94
C LEU A 227 -11.15 -1.50 16.12
N LYS A 228 -11.67 -2.73 16.22
CA LYS A 228 -12.69 -3.26 15.28
C LYS A 228 -13.94 -2.39 15.16
N SER A 229 -14.39 -1.77 16.25
CA SER A 229 -15.61 -0.95 16.25
C SER A 229 -15.43 0.42 15.61
N GLN A 230 -14.20 0.84 15.33
CA GLN A 230 -13.86 2.13 14.72
C GLN A 230 -13.53 2.01 13.23
N LEU A 231 -13.45 0.78 12.69
CA LEU A 231 -13.25 0.55 11.26
C LEU A 231 -14.55 0.89 10.52
N ALA A 232 -14.52 1.94 9.69
CA ALA A 232 -15.69 2.41 8.95
C ALA A 232 -15.88 1.69 7.60
N GLY A 233 -14.81 1.11 7.05
CA GLY A 233 -14.84 0.41 5.77
C GLY A 233 -13.46 0.13 5.20
N VAL A 234 -13.44 -0.59 4.07
CA VAL A 234 -12.22 -0.99 3.35
C VAL A 234 -12.36 -0.63 1.87
N VAL A 235 -11.36 0.06 1.33
CA VAL A 235 -11.37 0.56 -0.05
C VAL A 235 -10.13 0.02 -0.76
N SER A 236 -10.27 -1.08 -1.50
CA SER A 236 -9.12 -1.80 -2.08
C SER A 236 -9.35 -2.19 -3.53
N GLY A 237 -8.35 -1.99 -4.39
CA GLY A 237 -8.46 -2.32 -5.81
C GLY A 237 -7.27 -3.08 -6.38
N GLY A 238 -7.48 -3.77 -7.51
CA GLY A 238 -6.43 -4.55 -8.17
C GLY A 238 -5.85 -5.63 -7.26
N ILE A 239 -6.68 -6.27 -6.43
CA ILE A 239 -6.25 -7.04 -5.26
C ILE A 239 -5.65 -8.40 -5.68
N PRO A 240 -4.37 -8.70 -5.40
CA PRO A 240 -3.80 -10.02 -5.64
C PRO A 240 -4.24 -11.01 -4.55
N VAL A 241 -5.44 -11.57 -4.67
CA VAL A 241 -6.03 -12.51 -3.69
C VAL A 241 -5.18 -13.76 -3.51
N SER A 242 -4.66 -14.32 -4.61
CA SER A 242 -3.83 -15.52 -4.64
C SER A 242 -2.42 -15.19 -5.11
N PRO A 243 -1.40 -15.27 -4.24
CA PRO A 243 -0.01 -15.10 -4.64
C PRO A 243 0.39 -16.11 -5.73
N ASN A 244 -0.15 -17.33 -5.70
CA ASN A 244 0.14 -18.37 -6.68
C ASN A 244 -0.42 -18.04 -8.07
N ASN A 245 -1.67 -17.58 -8.15
CA ASN A 245 -2.29 -17.25 -9.44
C ASN A 245 -1.65 -15.99 -10.03
N THR A 246 -1.33 -15.01 -9.17
CA THR A 246 -0.60 -13.80 -9.57
C THR A 246 0.78 -14.17 -10.12
N LEU A 247 1.55 -15.00 -9.39
CA LEU A 247 2.83 -15.55 -9.86
C LEU A 247 2.68 -16.25 -11.22
N SER A 248 1.64 -17.07 -11.38
CA SER A 248 1.39 -17.81 -12.63
C SER A 248 1.06 -16.88 -13.80
N LEU A 249 0.32 -15.80 -13.57
CA LEU A 249 -0.04 -14.81 -14.58
C LEU A 249 1.18 -14.01 -15.06
N VAL A 250 2.01 -13.54 -14.13
CA VAL A 250 3.14 -12.65 -14.47
C VAL A 250 4.45 -13.38 -14.81
N ASN A 251 4.58 -14.67 -14.50
CA ASN A 251 5.74 -15.45 -14.89
C ASN A 251 5.91 -15.44 -16.42
N LYS A 252 7.13 -15.19 -16.92
CA LYS A 252 7.44 -15.01 -18.35
C LYS A 252 6.73 -13.85 -19.05
N SER A 253 5.97 -13.01 -18.34
CA SER A 253 5.39 -11.79 -18.91
C SER A 253 6.35 -10.61 -18.74
N PHE A 254 6.00 -9.46 -19.31
CA PHE A 254 6.73 -8.22 -19.09
C PHE A 254 6.86 -7.87 -17.60
N PHE A 255 5.91 -8.29 -16.77
CA PHE A 255 5.86 -8.02 -15.32
C PHE A 255 6.51 -9.11 -14.45
N ALA A 256 7.31 -10.03 -15.03
CA ALA A 256 7.94 -11.13 -14.29
C ALA A 256 8.84 -10.68 -13.11
N GLY A 257 9.34 -9.45 -13.12
CA GLY A 257 10.04 -8.85 -11.97
C GLY A 257 9.20 -8.80 -10.69
N VAL A 258 7.87 -8.61 -10.79
CA VAL A 258 6.95 -8.64 -9.63
C VAL A 258 6.91 -10.04 -9.02
N ALA A 259 6.88 -11.09 -9.85
CA ALA A 259 6.95 -12.46 -9.36
C ALA A 259 8.27 -12.76 -8.64
N GLY A 260 9.39 -12.27 -9.18
CA GLY A 260 10.70 -12.38 -8.53
C GLY A 260 10.73 -11.70 -7.15
N ALA A 261 10.19 -10.48 -7.05
CA ALA A 261 10.03 -9.78 -5.78
C ALA A 261 9.17 -10.58 -4.79
N GLY A 262 8.06 -11.18 -5.25
CA GLY A 262 7.20 -12.03 -4.41
C GLY A 262 7.95 -13.23 -3.84
N VAL A 263 8.71 -13.95 -4.67
CA VAL A 263 9.56 -15.07 -4.21
C VAL A 263 10.56 -14.61 -3.14
N VAL A 264 11.16 -13.43 -3.30
CA VAL A 264 12.06 -12.84 -2.30
C VAL A 264 11.32 -12.48 -1.01
N GLY A 265 10.07 -12.02 -1.09
CA GLY A 265 9.21 -11.77 0.07
C GLY A 265 9.00 -13.04 0.92
N PHE A 266 8.66 -14.16 0.27
CA PHE A 266 8.59 -15.49 0.92
C PHE A 266 9.94 -15.93 1.52
N TYR A 267 11.05 -15.69 0.82
CA TYR A 267 12.39 -15.95 1.33
C TYR A 267 12.71 -15.12 2.59
N ASN A 268 12.31 -13.84 2.61
CA ASN A 268 12.52 -12.95 3.74
C ASN A 268 11.68 -13.36 4.96
N ALA A 269 10.43 -13.81 4.75
CA ALA A 269 9.52 -14.19 5.83
C ALA A 269 9.82 -15.57 6.43
N TYR A 270 10.04 -16.58 5.58
CA TYR A 270 9.96 -17.97 6.04
C TYR A 270 11.33 -18.67 6.09
N PRO A 271 11.78 -19.12 7.29
CA PRO A 271 13.02 -19.90 7.44
C PRO A 271 13.09 -21.13 6.53
N GLN A 272 11.97 -21.83 6.36
CA GLN A 272 11.87 -23.01 5.49
C GLN A 272 12.13 -22.70 4.01
N VAL A 273 11.73 -21.51 3.52
CA VAL A 273 12.04 -21.08 2.15
C VAL A 273 13.53 -20.79 2.00
N ARG A 274 14.16 -20.18 3.02
CA ARG A 274 15.62 -19.97 3.02
C ARG A 274 16.38 -21.29 3.03
N GLN A 275 15.92 -22.26 3.81
CA GLN A 275 16.51 -23.59 3.87
C GLN A 275 16.37 -24.31 2.53
N PHE A 276 15.18 -24.31 1.93
CA PHE A 276 14.96 -24.84 0.60
C PHE A 276 15.90 -24.21 -0.43
N ALA A 277 16.01 -22.87 -0.45
CA ALA A 277 16.91 -22.16 -1.36
C ALA A 277 18.40 -22.57 -1.19
N LYS A 278 18.85 -22.79 0.05
CA LYS A 278 20.21 -23.28 0.35
C LYS A 278 20.42 -24.69 -0.20
N GLU A 279 19.46 -25.60 0.00
CA GLU A 279 19.52 -26.99 -0.48
C GLU A 279 19.52 -27.09 -2.00
N GLN A 280 18.80 -26.19 -2.68
CA GLN A 280 18.87 -26.09 -4.13
C GLN A 280 20.29 -25.71 -4.60
N GLY A 281 21.08 -24.99 -3.80
CA GLY A 281 22.51 -24.78 -4.02
C GLY A 281 22.84 -24.11 -5.36
N LEU A 282 22.05 -23.10 -5.75
CA LEU A 282 22.15 -22.47 -7.07
C LEU A 282 22.85 -21.09 -7.00
N PRO A 283 23.98 -20.93 -7.71
CA PRO A 283 24.60 -19.61 -7.92
C PRO A 283 23.63 -18.58 -8.50
N ASN A 284 22.74 -19.02 -9.42
CA ASN A 284 21.73 -18.14 -10.03
C ASN A 284 20.68 -17.66 -9.03
N VAL A 285 20.23 -18.51 -8.10
CA VAL A 285 19.27 -18.11 -7.05
C VAL A 285 19.91 -17.06 -6.14
N THR A 286 21.18 -17.24 -5.78
CA THR A 286 21.92 -16.25 -4.97
C THR A 286 22.05 -14.91 -5.71
N HIS A 287 22.40 -14.96 -7.01
CA HIS A 287 22.52 -13.77 -7.85
C HIS A 287 21.20 -12.98 -8.00
N TYR A 288 20.07 -13.66 -8.22
CA TYR A 288 18.77 -12.97 -8.31
C TYR A 288 18.29 -12.50 -6.94
N LEU A 289 18.48 -13.29 -5.87
CA LEU A 289 18.15 -12.87 -4.50
C LEU A 289 18.90 -11.59 -4.13
N GLU A 290 20.20 -11.50 -4.43
CA GLU A 290 21.00 -10.30 -4.19
C GLU A 290 20.45 -9.08 -4.94
N GLN A 291 20.09 -9.24 -6.21
CA GLN A 291 19.55 -8.13 -7.00
C GLN A 291 18.18 -7.65 -6.54
N PHE A 292 17.25 -8.58 -6.25
CA PHE A 292 15.91 -8.24 -5.76
C PHE A 292 15.90 -7.69 -4.32
N LYS A 293 16.96 -7.96 -3.54
CA LYS A 293 17.15 -7.40 -2.19
C LYS A 293 17.96 -6.10 -2.17
N ALA A 294 18.66 -5.78 -3.25
CA ALA A 294 19.35 -4.51 -3.42
C ALA A 294 18.38 -3.38 -3.76
N SER A 295 18.85 -2.14 -3.76
CA SER A 295 18.06 -0.96 -4.17
C SER A 295 17.44 -1.08 -5.58
N ASP A 296 18.02 -1.93 -6.43
CA ASP A 296 17.52 -2.21 -7.78
C ASP A 296 16.33 -3.16 -7.81
N GLY A 297 15.99 -3.77 -6.67
CA GLY A 297 14.81 -4.60 -6.47
C GLY A 297 13.52 -3.82 -6.21
N CYS A 298 13.52 -2.49 -6.20
CA CYS A 298 12.28 -1.70 -6.10
C CYS A 298 11.37 -1.92 -7.32
N LEU A 299 10.05 -1.81 -7.14
CA LEU A 299 9.03 -2.20 -8.11
C LEU A 299 9.34 -1.87 -9.59
N ILE A 300 9.47 -0.59 -9.94
CA ILE A 300 9.67 -0.18 -11.35
C ILE A 300 10.99 -0.73 -11.90
N ASN A 301 12.06 -0.72 -11.10
CA ASN A 301 13.36 -1.25 -11.50
C ASN A 301 13.28 -2.77 -11.72
N SER A 302 12.58 -3.50 -10.83
CA SER A 302 12.36 -4.93 -10.98
C SER A 302 11.63 -5.28 -12.27
N VAL A 303 10.59 -4.53 -12.64
CA VAL A 303 9.85 -4.73 -13.90
C VAL A 303 10.76 -4.51 -15.12
N ILE A 304 11.56 -3.43 -15.12
CA ILE A 304 12.40 -3.09 -16.27
C ILE A 304 13.63 -4.02 -16.41
N ARG A 305 14.18 -4.50 -15.29
CA ARG A 305 15.40 -5.32 -15.29
C ARG A 305 15.15 -6.81 -15.47
N PHE A 306 13.98 -7.29 -15.06
CA PHE A 306 13.64 -8.71 -15.14
C PHE A 306 12.38 -8.99 -15.98
N PRO A 307 12.19 -8.36 -17.15
CA PRO A 307 11.06 -8.67 -18.01
C PRO A 307 11.23 -10.08 -18.60
N PHE A 308 10.13 -10.81 -18.74
CA PHE A 308 10.07 -12.14 -19.34
C PHE A 308 10.88 -13.23 -18.63
N LEU A 309 11.35 -12.97 -17.40
CA LEU A 309 12.06 -13.93 -16.57
C LEU A 309 11.18 -15.16 -16.29
N ASP A 310 11.72 -16.36 -16.50
CA ASP A 310 11.07 -17.61 -16.07
C ASP A 310 11.50 -17.95 -14.65
N ILE A 311 10.72 -17.51 -13.67
CA ILE A 311 10.96 -17.72 -12.24
C ILE A 311 11.08 -19.21 -11.91
N PHE A 312 10.30 -20.07 -12.59
CA PHE A 312 10.35 -21.52 -12.36
C PHE A 312 11.59 -22.20 -12.94
N SER A 313 12.27 -21.56 -13.90
CA SER A 313 13.55 -22.03 -14.42
C SER A 313 14.71 -21.78 -13.45
N LEU A 314 14.52 -20.92 -12.45
CA LEU A 314 15.55 -20.56 -11.48
C LEU A 314 15.79 -21.65 -10.43
N ALA A 315 14.90 -22.63 -10.27
CA ALA A 315 15.07 -23.77 -9.36
C ALA A 315 15.56 -25.03 -10.10
N LYS A 316 16.27 -25.94 -9.42
CA LYS A 316 16.71 -27.22 -10.04
C LYS A 316 15.51 -28.10 -10.39
N THR A 317 14.47 -28.08 -9.56
CA THR A 317 13.17 -28.71 -9.84
C THR A 317 12.38 -27.86 -10.83
N LYS A 318 12.69 -28.02 -12.13
CA LYS A 318 12.00 -27.33 -13.21
C LYS A 318 10.48 -27.52 -13.11
N GLY A 319 9.73 -26.41 -13.09
CA GLY A 319 8.27 -26.42 -13.22
C GLY A 319 7.50 -26.97 -12.00
N SER A 320 8.16 -27.20 -10.86
CA SER A 320 7.53 -27.82 -9.68
C SER A 320 7.31 -26.86 -8.50
N THR A 321 7.86 -25.65 -8.54
CA THR A 321 8.07 -24.79 -7.36
C THR A 321 6.83 -24.44 -6.54
N PRO A 322 5.66 -24.06 -7.14
CA PRO A 322 4.47 -23.78 -6.32
C PRO A 322 3.82 -25.04 -5.73
N SER A 323 4.07 -26.22 -6.31
CA SER A 323 3.43 -27.48 -5.95
C SER A 323 4.25 -28.32 -4.97
N VAL A 324 5.48 -27.89 -4.64
CA VAL A 324 6.38 -28.57 -3.69
C VAL A 324 6.42 -27.84 -2.35
N GLU A 325 6.69 -28.58 -1.27
CA GLU A 325 6.95 -27.96 0.03
C GLU A 325 8.30 -27.24 0.04
N PRO A 326 8.43 -26.11 0.76
CA PRO A 326 7.40 -25.50 1.62
C PRO A 326 6.44 -24.55 0.90
N PHE A 327 6.61 -24.29 -0.41
CA PHE A 327 5.81 -23.27 -1.12
C PHE A 327 4.34 -23.62 -1.21
N LYS A 328 3.98 -24.89 -1.41
CA LYS A 328 2.58 -25.32 -1.50
C LYS A 328 1.78 -24.91 -0.27
N SER A 329 2.25 -25.27 0.94
CA SER A 329 1.57 -24.90 2.18
C SER A 329 1.57 -23.39 2.42
N LEU A 330 2.69 -22.72 2.15
CA LEU A 330 2.82 -21.28 2.34
C LEU A 330 1.97 -20.43 1.38
N LEU A 331 1.78 -20.87 0.15
CA LEU A 331 0.90 -20.19 -0.81
C LEU A 331 -0.57 -20.33 -0.39
N ILE A 332 -0.96 -21.47 0.20
CA ILE A 332 -2.29 -21.66 0.78
C ILE A 332 -2.47 -20.76 2.01
N SER A 333 -1.48 -20.66 2.89
CA SER A 333 -1.57 -19.80 4.08
C SER A 333 -1.58 -18.30 3.75
N ASN A 334 -1.16 -17.91 2.54
CA ASN A 334 -1.21 -16.54 2.05
C ASN A 334 -2.33 -16.31 1.02
N LEU A 335 -3.35 -17.17 0.99
CA LEU A 335 -4.57 -16.94 0.20
C LEU A 335 -5.54 -16.04 0.97
N LEU A 336 -5.83 -14.85 0.44
CA LEU A 336 -6.80 -13.94 1.05
C LEU A 336 -8.20 -14.60 1.13
N GLY A 337 -8.86 -14.47 2.28
CA GLY A 337 -10.17 -15.07 2.59
C GLY A 337 -10.11 -16.48 3.19
N ALA A 338 -8.97 -17.19 3.11
CA ALA A 338 -8.89 -18.60 3.52
C ALA A 338 -7.58 -19.02 4.21
N GLY A 339 -6.49 -18.26 4.06
CA GLY A 339 -5.13 -18.67 4.44
C GLY A 339 -4.70 -18.34 5.87
N SER A 340 -5.38 -17.43 6.56
CA SER A 340 -4.95 -16.90 7.86
C SER A 340 -5.09 -17.84 9.05
N GLY A 341 -5.70 -19.01 8.87
CA GLY A 341 -6.09 -19.89 9.99
C GLY A 341 -7.29 -19.37 10.80
N LEU A 342 -7.87 -18.22 10.41
CA LEU A 342 -9.16 -17.77 10.91
C LEU A 342 -10.29 -18.72 10.44
N PRO A 343 -11.46 -18.71 11.10
CA PRO A 343 -12.60 -19.52 10.66
C PRO A 343 -12.85 -19.32 9.17
N ASN A 344 -13.03 -20.40 8.42
CA ASN A 344 -13.28 -20.35 6.99
C ASN A 344 -14.77 -20.66 6.70
N PRO A 345 -15.53 -19.73 6.11
CA PRO A 345 -15.09 -18.43 5.58
C PRO A 345 -14.99 -17.37 6.68
N TYR A 346 -13.91 -16.59 6.67
CA TYR A 346 -13.82 -15.40 7.50
C TYR A 346 -14.52 -14.26 6.76
N ILE A 347 -15.32 -13.46 7.45
CA ILE A 347 -16.11 -12.38 6.82
C ILE A 347 -15.61 -11.03 7.34
N VAL A 348 -15.22 -10.14 6.43
CA VAL A 348 -14.95 -8.73 6.77
C VAL A 348 -16.29 -8.04 7.05
N GLY A 349 -16.58 -7.82 8.33
CA GLY A 349 -17.87 -7.33 8.83
C GLY A 349 -18.16 -5.83 8.64
N VAL A 350 -17.34 -5.12 7.85
CA VAL A 350 -17.53 -3.71 7.51
C VAL A 350 -17.81 -3.55 6.01
N PRO A 351 -18.40 -2.44 5.57
CA PRO A 351 -18.57 -2.15 4.14
C PRO A 351 -17.25 -2.18 3.37
N GLN A 352 -17.26 -2.77 2.17
CA GLN A 352 -16.09 -2.82 1.30
C GLN A 352 -16.42 -2.22 -0.08
N TYR A 353 -15.48 -1.44 -0.62
CA TYR A 353 -15.43 -1.08 -2.03
C TYR A 353 -14.25 -1.81 -2.66
N ILE A 354 -14.55 -2.69 -3.61
CA ILE A 354 -13.57 -3.46 -4.38
C ILE A 354 -13.67 -3.05 -5.84
N TRP A 355 -12.52 -2.80 -6.48
CA TRP A 355 -12.51 -2.56 -7.91
C TRP A 355 -11.35 -3.23 -8.61
N HIS A 356 -11.54 -3.56 -9.89
CA HIS A 356 -10.53 -4.24 -10.70
C HIS A 356 -10.68 -3.90 -12.17
N SER A 357 -9.59 -3.92 -12.94
CA SER A 357 -9.70 -3.98 -14.40
C SER A 357 -10.27 -5.33 -14.81
N GLN A 358 -11.13 -5.39 -15.81
CA GLN A 358 -11.60 -6.68 -16.36
C GLN A 358 -10.57 -7.35 -17.29
N ILE A 359 -9.56 -6.60 -17.72
CA ILE A 359 -8.48 -7.04 -18.62
C ILE A 359 -7.11 -6.73 -17.98
N ASP A 360 -7.04 -6.95 -16.66
CA ASP A 360 -5.82 -6.77 -15.87
C ASP A 360 -4.73 -7.75 -16.32
N ASP A 361 -3.54 -7.23 -16.60
CA ASP A 361 -2.37 -7.92 -17.13
C ASP A 361 -1.29 -8.23 -16.06
N VAL A 362 -1.55 -7.85 -14.80
CA VAL A 362 -0.64 -8.06 -13.66
C VAL A 362 -1.29 -8.91 -12.57
N VAL A 363 -2.56 -8.63 -12.24
CA VAL A 363 -3.29 -9.27 -11.14
C VAL A 363 -4.56 -9.94 -11.67
N PRO A 364 -4.76 -11.25 -11.45
CA PRO A 364 -5.91 -11.98 -12.00
C PRO A 364 -7.27 -11.37 -11.58
N PRO A 365 -8.06 -10.81 -12.50
CA PRO A 365 -9.27 -10.09 -12.14
C PRO A 365 -10.40 -11.01 -11.66
N ASN A 366 -10.40 -12.26 -12.12
CA ASN A 366 -11.37 -13.26 -11.68
C ASN A 366 -11.17 -13.67 -10.22
N ASP A 367 -9.95 -13.56 -9.68
CA ASP A 367 -9.69 -13.92 -8.29
C ASP A 367 -10.32 -12.90 -7.33
N ALA A 368 -10.17 -11.60 -7.62
CA ALA A 368 -10.80 -10.53 -6.85
C ALA A 368 -12.33 -10.58 -6.93
N LEU A 369 -12.89 -10.86 -8.12
CA LEU A 369 -14.33 -11.06 -8.27
C LEU A 369 -14.82 -12.27 -7.46
N ALA A 370 -14.11 -13.40 -7.52
CA ALA A 370 -14.48 -14.61 -6.78
C ALA A 370 -14.42 -14.37 -5.26
N TYR A 371 -13.38 -13.70 -4.77
CA TYR A 371 -13.28 -13.29 -3.36
C TYR A 371 -14.46 -12.42 -2.95
N ALA A 372 -14.80 -11.40 -3.73
CA ALA A 372 -15.92 -10.50 -3.45
C ALA A 372 -17.27 -11.26 -3.44
N GLN A 373 -17.47 -12.19 -4.36
CA GLN A 373 -18.68 -13.02 -4.42
C GLN A 373 -18.78 -13.97 -3.22
N ASP A 374 -17.66 -14.59 -2.81
CA ASP A 374 -17.63 -15.48 -1.65
C ASP A 374 -17.90 -14.73 -0.34
N GLN A 375 -17.23 -13.60 -0.11
CA GLN A 375 -17.49 -12.73 1.04
C GLN A 375 -18.96 -12.28 1.09
N CYS A 376 -19.51 -11.85 -0.06
CA CYS A 376 -20.90 -11.42 -0.16
C CYS A 376 -21.88 -12.55 0.19
N LYS A 377 -21.66 -13.76 -0.36
CA LYS A 377 -22.50 -14.94 -0.10
C LYS A 377 -22.56 -15.28 1.40
N ASN A 378 -21.48 -14.95 2.12
CA ASN A 378 -21.36 -15.18 3.56
C ASN A 378 -21.80 -13.98 4.41
N GLY A 379 -22.35 -12.91 3.82
CA GLY A 379 -22.98 -11.79 4.54
C GLY A 379 -22.16 -10.50 4.59
N ALA A 380 -21.03 -10.40 3.88
CA ALA A 380 -20.34 -9.12 3.72
C ALA A 380 -21.16 -8.13 2.87
N LEU A 381 -20.96 -6.83 3.09
CA LEU A 381 -21.55 -5.77 2.27
C LEU A 381 -20.49 -5.21 1.33
N ILE A 382 -20.60 -5.54 0.04
CA ILE A 382 -19.56 -5.24 -0.96
C ILE A 382 -20.16 -4.49 -2.15
N LYS A 383 -19.55 -3.37 -2.51
CA LYS A 383 -19.67 -2.80 -3.85
C LYS A 383 -18.44 -3.22 -4.67
N TYR A 384 -18.65 -3.99 -5.72
CA TYR A 384 -17.62 -4.41 -6.67
C TYR A 384 -17.81 -3.70 -8.01
N ASP A 385 -16.78 -2.98 -8.48
CA ASP A 385 -16.77 -2.35 -9.80
C ASP A 385 -15.68 -2.98 -10.70
N GLY A 386 -16.10 -3.67 -11.76
CA GLY A 386 -15.22 -4.12 -12.85
C GLY A 386 -15.09 -3.04 -13.92
N PHE A 387 -13.92 -2.45 -14.06
CA PHE A 387 -13.64 -1.39 -15.02
C PHE A 387 -13.21 -1.94 -16.39
N ALA A 388 -13.71 -1.32 -17.46
CA ALA A 388 -13.28 -1.59 -18.84
C ALA A 388 -12.08 -0.70 -19.24
N ILE A 389 -11.02 -0.72 -18.43
CA ILE A 389 -9.77 0.01 -18.66
C ILE A 389 -8.67 -1.00 -19.00
N ASP A 390 -7.90 -0.70 -20.03
CA ASP A 390 -6.82 -1.57 -20.49
C ASP A 390 -5.63 -1.53 -19.53
N GLY A 391 -5.32 -2.69 -18.93
CA GLY A 391 -4.18 -2.90 -18.06
C GLY A 391 -4.34 -2.47 -16.59
N HIS A 392 -3.42 -3.00 -15.77
CA HIS A 392 -3.37 -2.77 -14.33
C HIS A 392 -3.01 -1.33 -13.97
N VAL A 393 -1.91 -0.81 -14.54
CA VAL A 393 -1.33 0.49 -14.14
C VAL A 393 -2.28 1.65 -14.47
N GLN A 394 -2.88 1.62 -15.66
CA GLN A 394 -3.82 2.62 -16.14
C GLN A 394 -5.07 2.64 -15.26
N THR A 395 -5.54 1.47 -14.85
CA THR A 395 -6.69 1.34 -13.96
C THR A 395 -6.41 1.96 -12.60
N GLY A 396 -5.27 1.66 -11.98
CA GLY A 396 -4.87 2.27 -10.71
C GLY A 396 -4.88 3.79 -10.76
N LEU A 397 -4.26 4.38 -11.78
CA LEU A 397 -4.21 5.84 -11.93
C LEU A 397 -5.59 6.47 -12.20
N ALA A 398 -6.39 5.85 -13.05
CA ALA A 398 -7.70 6.37 -13.44
C ALA A 398 -8.75 6.29 -12.33
N THR A 399 -8.55 5.40 -11.34
CA THR A 399 -9.54 5.09 -10.29
C THR A 399 -9.24 5.71 -8.93
N ILE A 400 -8.15 6.48 -8.79
CA ILE A 400 -7.87 7.30 -7.58
C ILE A 400 -9.11 8.12 -7.14
N PRO A 401 -9.84 8.80 -8.06
CA PRO A 401 -11.07 9.50 -7.67
C PRO A 401 -12.13 8.60 -7.04
N ASN A 402 -12.30 7.39 -7.57
CA ASN A 402 -13.27 6.42 -7.07
C ASN A 402 -12.92 5.93 -5.67
N ALA A 403 -11.63 5.64 -5.41
CA ALA A 403 -11.15 5.26 -4.10
C ALA A 403 -11.44 6.35 -3.05
N VAL A 404 -11.09 7.61 -3.35
CA VAL A 404 -11.30 8.73 -2.43
C VAL A 404 -12.79 9.00 -2.17
N VAL A 405 -13.65 8.83 -3.17
CA VAL A 405 -15.11 8.96 -3.01
C VAL A 405 -15.66 7.82 -2.15
N ALA A 406 -15.20 6.59 -2.34
CA ALA A 406 -15.60 5.47 -1.49
C ALA A 406 -15.18 5.67 -0.02
N LEU A 407 -13.97 6.19 0.22
CA LEU A 407 -13.53 6.59 1.56
C LEU A 407 -14.49 7.62 2.18
N GLN A 408 -14.89 8.64 1.41
CA GLN A 408 -15.85 9.65 1.87
C GLN A 408 -17.19 9.02 2.22
N ASP A 409 -17.71 8.17 1.34
CA ASP A 409 -19.01 7.54 1.52
C ASP A 409 -19.04 6.69 2.80
N PHE A 410 -18.01 5.88 3.06
CA PHE A 410 -17.93 5.09 4.31
C PHE A 410 -17.75 5.96 5.56
N PHE A 411 -16.96 7.04 5.49
CA PHE A 411 -16.88 7.99 6.60
C PHE A 411 -18.17 8.78 6.85
N ASP A 412 -19.06 8.86 5.86
CA ASP A 412 -20.38 9.47 5.95
C ASP A 412 -21.48 8.45 6.34
N GLY A 413 -21.11 7.19 6.60
CA GLY A 413 -22.05 6.12 6.91
C GLY A 413 -22.86 5.61 5.72
N LYS A 414 -22.42 5.89 4.48
CA LYS A 414 -23.07 5.44 3.25
C LYS A 414 -22.51 4.09 2.81
N ALA A 415 -22.94 3.04 3.49
CA ALA A 415 -22.67 1.66 3.08
C ALA A 415 -23.61 1.21 1.94
N PRO A 416 -23.21 0.28 1.06
CA PRO A 416 -24.16 -0.38 0.19
C PRO A 416 -25.16 -1.18 1.04
N ALA A 417 -26.46 -1.08 0.72
CA ALA A 417 -27.52 -1.78 1.45
C ALA A 417 -27.53 -3.30 1.20
N GLU A 418 -26.98 -3.71 0.05
CA GLU A 418 -26.81 -5.09 -0.39
C GLU A 418 -25.57 -5.15 -1.28
N CYS A 419 -25.05 -6.34 -1.57
CA CYS A 419 -23.91 -6.45 -2.47
C CYS A 419 -24.25 -5.98 -3.89
N GLN A 420 -23.34 -5.25 -4.51
CA GLN A 420 -23.48 -4.73 -5.86
C GLN A 420 -22.29 -5.19 -6.69
N PHE A 421 -22.54 -5.79 -7.86
CA PHE A 421 -21.51 -6.26 -8.78
C PHE A 421 -21.70 -5.62 -10.15
N ASN A 422 -20.97 -4.53 -10.38
CA ASN A 422 -21.01 -3.78 -11.63
C ASN A 422 -19.89 -4.25 -12.56
N LYS A 423 -20.18 -4.31 -13.86
CA LYS A 423 -19.22 -4.67 -14.92
C LYS A 423 -19.19 -3.58 -15.98
N ASN A 424 -18.08 -3.48 -16.70
CA ASN A 424 -17.86 -2.50 -17.76
C ASN A 424 -18.09 -1.06 -17.27
N VAL A 425 -17.72 -0.79 -16.02
CA VAL A 425 -17.80 0.55 -15.45
C VAL A 425 -16.80 1.44 -16.18
N LEU A 426 -17.25 2.62 -16.60
CA LEU A 426 -16.37 3.65 -17.14
C LEU A 426 -15.85 4.48 -15.96
N PRO A 427 -14.56 4.83 -15.94
CA PRO A 427 -14.08 5.80 -14.97
C PRO A 427 -14.76 7.16 -15.23
N PHE A 428 -14.87 7.98 -14.18
CA PHE A 428 -15.31 9.38 -14.28
C PHE A 428 -16.81 9.62 -14.49
N ASP A 429 -17.68 9.03 -13.66
CA ASP A 429 -19.02 9.63 -13.54
C ASP A 429 -18.91 11.10 -13.04
N LEU A 430 -19.85 11.95 -13.45
CA LEU A 430 -19.80 13.39 -13.18
C LEU A 430 -19.71 13.72 -11.69
N LYS A 431 -20.33 12.90 -10.84
CA LYS A 431 -20.37 13.09 -9.39
C LYS A 431 -19.00 12.82 -8.77
N THR A 432 -18.39 11.69 -9.14
CA THR A 432 -17.06 11.26 -8.69
C THR A 432 -16.00 12.26 -9.13
N THR A 433 -16.08 12.68 -10.40
CA THR A 433 -15.18 13.68 -10.99
C THR A 433 -15.28 15.01 -10.25
N SER A 434 -16.49 15.56 -10.09
CA SER A 434 -16.69 16.85 -9.39
C SER A 434 -16.18 16.83 -7.95
N ASN A 435 -16.50 15.77 -7.19
CA ASN A 435 -16.09 15.63 -5.80
C ASN A 435 -14.57 15.51 -5.64
N TYR A 436 -13.90 14.78 -6.53
CA TYR A 436 -12.46 14.59 -6.46
C TYR A 436 -11.71 15.85 -6.93
N PHE A 437 -12.04 16.39 -8.10
CA PHE A 437 -11.35 17.58 -8.62
C PHE A 437 -11.59 18.81 -7.75
N GLY A 438 -12.78 18.95 -7.16
CA GLY A 438 -13.02 19.99 -6.15
C GLY A 438 -12.04 19.91 -4.97
N ALA A 439 -11.70 18.70 -4.53
CA ALA A 439 -10.73 18.50 -3.44
C ALA A 439 -9.27 18.73 -3.86
N ILE A 440 -8.90 18.40 -5.09
CA ILE A 440 -7.56 18.71 -5.63
C ILE A 440 -7.39 20.23 -5.81
N VAL A 441 -8.40 20.92 -6.33
CA VAL A 441 -8.39 22.39 -6.42
C VAL A 441 -8.31 23.01 -5.03
N ALA A 442 -9.10 22.51 -4.07
CA ALA A 442 -9.02 22.95 -2.69
C ALA A 442 -7.63 22.71 -2.08
N ALA A 443 -7.01 21.56 -2.34
CA ALA A 443 -5.65 21.25 -1.92
C ALA A 443 -4.64 22.29 -2.45
N GLY A 444 -4.66 22.57 -3.76
CA GLY A 444 -3.79 23.56 -4.39
C GLY A 444 -3.99 24.97 -3.83
N LEU A 445 -5.25 25.40 -3.63
CA LEU A 445 -5.57 26.70 -3.03
C LEU A 445 -5.10 26.79 -1.57
N GLN A 446 -5.32 25.74 -0.77
CA GLN A 446 -4.85 25.69 0.62
C GLN A 446 -3.33 25.75 0.69
N ALA A 447 -2.64 25.03 -0.20
CA ALA A 447 -1.19 25.05 -0.29
C ALA A 447 -0.65 26.44 -0.68
N ALA A 448 -1.26 27.10 -1.67
CA ALA A 448 -0.90 28.45 -2.09
C ALA A 448 -1.11 29.49 -0.97
N GLN A 449 -2.24 29.42 -0.25
CA GLN A 449 -2.51 30.28 0.91
C GLN A 449 -1.47 30.08 2.02
N SER A 450 -1.14 28.82 2.33
CA SER A 450 -0.13 28.47 3.32
C SER A 450 1.24 29.05 2.94
N LYS A 451 1.68 28.83 1.68
CA LYS A 451 2.94 29.37 1.16
C LYS A 451 3.02 30.89 1.23
N ALA A 452 1.95 31.59 0.85
CA ALA A 452 1.86 33.04 0.95
C ALA A 452 2.02 33.51 2.41
N SER A 453 1.35 32.85 3.37
CA SER A 453 1.41 33.23 4.79
C SER A 453 2.81 33.10 5.42
N THR A 454 3.64 32.18 4.90
CA THR A 454 5.06 32.03 5.31
C THR A 454 6.01 33.04 4.68
N LEU A 455 5.67 33.66 3.54
CA LEU A 455 6.52 34.66 2.88
C LEU A 455 6.32 36.08 3.43
N PHE A 456 5.22 36.32 4.17
CA PHE A 456 4.89 37.61 4.80
C PHE A 456 5.12 37.62 6.32
N LYS A 457 5.85 36.64 6.85
CA LYS A 457 6.43 36.62 8.20
C LYS A 457 7.94 36.62 8.07
#